data_AF-A0A0C7HYA8-F1
#
_entry.id   AF-A0A0C7HYA8-F1
#
_cell.length_a   1.000
_cell.length_b   1.000
_cell.length_c   1.000
_cell.angle_alpha   90.00
_cell.angle_beta   90.00
_cell.angle_gamma   90.00
#
_symmetry.space_group_name_H-M   'P 1'
#
loop_
_entity.id
_entity.type
_entity.pdbx_description
1 polymer ?
#
loop_
_entity_poly.entity_id
_entity_poly.type
_entity_poly.pdbx_seq_one_letter_code
_entity_poly.pdbx_strand_id
1 'polypeptide(L)' 'MYRVNLRYKDFESLDKNVLFDCEDFYINRDIYEFKNIVIDQCILNALEIKNEDITFIKIM' A
#
# COMPACT_ATOMS: atom_id res chain seq x y z
N MET A 1 -7.78 -3.69 -10.78
CA MET A 1 -6.51 -3.72 -10.03
C MET A 1 -6.11 -2.28 -9.72
N TYR A 2 -5.44 -2.03 -8.60
CA TYR A 2 -5.00 -0.70 -8.19
C TYR A 2 -3.49 -0.74 -7.93
N ARG A 3 -2.79 0.30 -8.38
CA ARG A 3 -1.41 0.56 -7.96
C ARG A 3 -1.42 1.53 -6.80
N VAL A 4 -0.72 1.15 -5.76
CA VAL A 4 -0.56 1.93 -4.54
C VAL A 4 0.87 2.43 -4.49
N ASN A 5 1.02 3.73 -4.26
CA ASN A 5 2.29 4.34 -3.87
C ASN A 5 2.19 4.75 -2.40
N LEU A 6 2.80 3.94 -1.54
CA LEU A 6 2.88 4.17 -0.11
C LEU A 6 4.12 4.98 0.21
N ARG A 7 3.94 6.18 0.75
CA ARG A 7 5.02 6.89 1.43
C ARG A 7 5.09 6.43 2.86
N TYR A 8 6.29 6.08 3.31
CA TYR A 8 6.52 5.70 4.70
C TYR A 8 7.89 6.20 5.15
N LYS A 9 8.05 6.37 6.46
CA LYS A 9 9.36 6.60 7.08
C LYS A 9 9.94 5.29 7.56
N ASP A 10 11.17 5.00 7.14
CA ASP A 10 11.91 3.86 7.68
C ASP A 10 12.52 4.19 9.05
N PHE A 11 13.25 3.22 9.62
CA PHE A 11 13.92 3.37 10.91
C PHE A 11 14.97 4.49 10.93
N GLU A 12 15.44 4.94 9.77
CA GLU A 12 16.39 6.04 9.63
C GLU A 12 15.69 7.40 9.44
N SER A 13 14.36 7.44 9.55
CA SER A 13 13.52 8.62 9.31
C SER A 13 13.64 9.19 7.88
N LEU A 14 14.08 8.37 6.93
CA LEU A 14 14.13 8.75 5.52
C LEU A 14 12.77 8.50 4.89
N ASP A 15 12.27 9.46 4.10
CA ASP A 15 11.07 9.26 3.31
C ASP A 15 11.35 8.23 2.21
N LYS A 16 10.65 7.11 2.27
CA LYS A 16 10.70 6.04 1.28
C LYS A 16 9.36 5.92 0.59
N ASN A 17 9.39 5.30 -0.59
CA ASN A 17 8.19 4.93 -1.34
C ASN A 17 8.22 3.43 -1.57
N VAL A 18 7.07 2.77 -1.37
CA VAL A 18 6.84 1.39 -1.81
C VAL A 18 5.72 1.40 -2.84
N LEU A 19 5.97 0.75 -3.97
CA LEU A 19 4.99 0.56 -5.03
C LEU A 19 4.48 -0.86 -5.01
N PHE A 20 3.16 -1.03 -5.02
CA PHE A 20 2.55 -2.35 -5.07
C PHE A 20 1.22 -2.34 -5.78
N ASP A 21 0.83 -3.49 -6.31
CA ASP A 21 -0.47 -3.67 -6.94
C ASP A 21 -1.39 -4.47 -6.01
N CYS A 22 -2.67 -4.12 -5.93
CA CYS A 22 -3.67 -4.88 -5.19
C CYS A 22 -4.97 -5.05 -6.00
N GLU A 23 -5.73 -6.10 -5.68
CA GLU A 23 -7.03 -6.32 -6.31
C GLU A 23 -8.13 -5.48 -5.66
N ASP A 24 -8.12 -5.43 -4.33
CA ASP A 24 -9.15 -4.78 -3.52
C ASP A 24 -8.52 -4.02 -2.35
N PHE A 25 -9.20 -2.98 -1.88
CA PHE A 25 -8.79 -2.21 -0.72
C PHE A 25 -9.97 -1.58 0.01
N TYR A 26 -9.81 -1.38 1.32
CA TYR A 26 -10.78 -0.74 2.19
C TYR A 26 -10.09 0.37 3.00
N ILE A 27 -10.78 1.50 3.14
CA ILE A 27 -10.27 2.66 3.88
C ILE A 27 -11.24 2.97 5.02
N ASN A 28 -10.75 2.95 6.25
CA ASN A 28 -11.51 3.30 7.45
C ASN A 28 -10.73 4.25 8.34
N ARG A 29 -11.16 5.52 8.34
CA ARG A 29 -10.48 6.63 9.01
C ARG A 29 -9.02 6.69 8.58
N ASP A 30 -8.11 6.22 9.43
CA ASP A 30 -6.66 6.25 9.25
C ASP A 30 -6.07 4.86 8.95
N ILE A 31 -6.92 3.86 8.76
CA ILE A 31 -6.54 2.48 8.46
C ILE A 31 -6.83 2.19 6.98
N TYR A 32 -5.80 1.71 6.28
CA TYR A 32 -5.87 1.26 4.90
C TYR A 32 -5.61 -0.25 4.87
N GLU A 33 -6.59 -1.00 4.41
CA GLU A 33 -6.51 -2.46 4.26
C GLU A 33 -6.45 -2.83 2.78
N PHE A 34 -5.46 -3.62 2.39
CA PHE A 34 -5.26 -4.09 1.02
C PHE A 34 -5.36 -5.61 0.97
N LYS A 35 -5.96 -6.16 -0.10
CA LYS A 35 -6.11 -7.61 -0.31
C LYS A 35 -5.50 -8.04 -1.64
N ASN A 36 -4.98 -9.26 -1.66
CA ASN A 36 -4.35 -9.90 -2.83
C ASN A 36 -3.31 -8.97 -3.48
N ILE A 37 -2.26 -8.68 -2.72
CA ILE A 37 -1.23 -7.71 -3.04
C ILE A 37 -0.08 -8.41 -3.75
N VAL A 38 0.42 -7.79 -4.81
CA VAL A 38 1.63 -8.19 -5.51
C VAL A 38 2.70 -7.13 -5.28
N ILE A 39 3.78 -7.51 -4.61
CA ILE A 39 4.98 -6.69 -4.37
C ILE A 39 6.17 -7.47 -4.92
N ASP A 40 6.84 -6.93 -5.94
CA ASP A 40 7.96 -7.60 -6.62
C ASP A 40 7.63 -9.05 -7.00
N GLN A 41 8.29 -10.05 -6.38
CA GLN A 41 8.07 -11.48 -6.59
C GLN A 41 7.25 -12.15 -5.47
N CYS A 42 6.62 -11.35 -4.60
CA CYS A 42 5.87 -11.79 -3.44
C CYS A 42 4.37 -11.53 -3.62
N ILE A 43 3.57 -12.47 -3.13
CA ILE A 43 2.11 -12.34 -3.02
C ILE A 43 1.76 -12.28 -1.53
N LEU A 44 1.05 -11.21 -1.13
CA LEU A 44 0.55 -11.05 0.24
C LEU A 44 -0.98 -11.09 0.22
N ASN A 45 -1.57 -11.86 1.13
CA ASN A 45 -3.03 -12.00 1.21
C ASN A 45 -3.69 -10.74 1.77
N ALA A 46 -3.06 -10.08 2.73
CA ALA A 46 -3.55 -8.87 3.36
C ALA A 46 -2.41 -7.97 3.88
N LEU A 47 -2.61 -6.65 3.84
CA LEU A 47 -1.74 -5.64 4.44
C LEU A 47 -2.61 -4.54 5.06
N GLU A 48 -2.36 -4.22 6.33
CA GLU A 48 -3.01 -3.13 7.07
C GLU A 48 -1.98 -2.04 7.35
N ILE A 49 -2.27 -0.79 6.99
CA ILE A 49 -1.39 0.37 7.19
C ILE A 49 -2.15 1.42 7.99
N LYS A 50 -1.47 2.06 8.97
CA LYS A 50 -2.04 3.09 9.84
C LYS A 50 -1.23 4.38 9.75
N ASN A 51 -1.91 5.53 9.69
CA ASN A 51 -1.29 6.85 9.80
C ASN A 51 -0.16 7.13 8.79
N GLU A 52 -0.28 6.66 7.55
CA GLU A 52 0.70 6.93 6.48
C GLU A 52 0.04 7.67 5.29
N ASP A 53 0.86 8.44 4.56
CA ASP A 53 0.42 9.15 3.34
C ASP A 53 0.40 8.19 2.14
N ILE A 54 -0.79 7.96 1.58
CA ILE A 54 -0.98 7.00 0.47
C ILE A 54 -1.52 7.70 -0.78
N THR A 55 -0.95 7.39 -1.94
CA THR A 55 -1.49 7.78 -3.25
C THR A 55 -1.95 6.56 -4.04
N PHE A 56 -3.16 6.63 -4.63
CA PHE A 56 -3.79 5.53 -5.38
C PHE A 56 -3.87 5.84 -6.88
N ILE A 57 -3.51 4.87 -7.71
CA ILE A 57 -3.66 4.94 -9.17
C ILE A 57 -4.44 3.71 -9.63
N LYS A 58 -5.60 3.90 -10.26
CA LYS A 58 -6.35 2.78 -10.88
C LYS A 58 -5.63 2.30 -12.12
N ILE A 59 -5.30 1.01 -12.19
CA ILE A 59 -4.80 0.38 -13.43
C ILE A 59 -6.00 -0.29 -14.11
N MET A 60 -6.27 0.10 -15.36
CA MET A 60 -7.30 -0.52 -16.20
C MET A 60 -6.80 -1.81 -16.84
#